data_AF-A0A859IGB8-F1
#
_entry.id   AF-A0A859IGB8-F1
#
_cell.length_a   1.000
_cell.length_b   1.000
_cell.length_c   1.000
_cell.angle_alpha   90.00
_cell.angle_beta   90.00
_cell.angle_gamma   90.00
#
_symmetry.space_group_name_H-M   'P 1'
#
loop_
_entity.id
_entity.type
_entity.pdbx_description
1 polymer ?
#
loop_
_entity_poly.entity_id
_entity_poly.type
_entity_poly.pdbx_seq_one_letter_code
_entity_poly.pdbx_strand_id
1 'polypeptide(L)'
;MTEVSAWTETLRNQMIAVHKSQCLPKNRDEWLLLRERWNRYTAEHRAFVLRVAGVVGDLPLERYSDTQKRAIATAIADVNAFAKADFALISRIRKFWRDLEKGD
;
A
#
# COMPACT_ATOMS: atom_id res chain seq x y z
N MET A 1 -15.79 19.01 15.68
CA MET A 1 -15.08 17.71 15.76
C MET A 1 -15.28 16.84 14.51
N THR A 2 -16.44 16.89 13.85
CA THR A 2 -16.74 16.20 12.57
C THR A 2 -15.93 16.70 11.36
N GLU A 3 -15.65 18.01 11.28
CA GLU A 3 -14.89 18.59 10.17
C GLU A 3 -13.40 18.20 10.17
N VAL A 4 -12.81 18.01 11.35
CA VAL A 4 -11.40 17.59 11.51
C VAL A 4 -11.21 16.15 11.03
N SER A 5 -12.20 15.26 11.24
CA SER A 5 -12.12 13.87 10.76
C SER A 5 -12.29 13.78 9.25
N ALA A 6 -13.19 14.57 8.66
CA ALA A 6 -13.39 14.60 7.20
C ALA A 6 -12.16 15.17 6.45
N TRP A 7 -11.52 16.20 7.00
CA TRP A 7 -10.30 16.77 6.42
C TRP A 7 -9.11 15.80 6.51
N THR A 8 -8.93 15.13 7.65
CA THR A 8 -7.85 14.14 7.81
C THR A 8 -8.04 12.92 6.92
N GLU A 9 -9.28 12.47 6.71
CA GLU A 9 -9.61 11.39 5.79
C GLU A 9 -9.37 11.78 4.32
N THR A 10 -9.71 13.01 3.94
CA THR A 10 -9.42 13.55 2.60
C THR A 10 -7.92 13.60 2.34
N LEU A 11 -7.13 14.10 3.30
CA LEU A 11 -5.69 14.21 3.19
C LEU A 11 -5.01 12.83 3.13
N ARG A 12 -5.50 11.87 3.92
CA ARG A 12 -5.08 10.45 3.85
C ARG A 12 -5.38 9.87 2.46
N ASN A 13 -6.58 10.06 1.93
CA ASN A 13 -6.97 9.56 0.61
C ASN A 13 -6.10 10.15 -0.52
N GLN A 14 -5.76 11.44 -0.44
CA GLN A 14 -4.84 12.07 -1.39
C GLN A 14 -3.42 11.49 -1.30
N MET A 15 -2.88 11.32 -0.09
CA MET A 15 -1.56 10.71 0.11
C MET A 15 -1.51 9.28 -0.43
N ILE A 16 -2.58 8.50 -0.16
CA ILE A 16 -2.73 7.15 -0.69
C ILE A 16 -2.74 7.19 -2.22
N ALA A 17 -3.54 8.05 -2.85
CA ALA A 17 -3.63 8.14 -4.31
C ALA A 17 -2.28 8.48 -4.96
N VAL A 18 -1.52 9.41 -4.38
CA VAL A 18 -0.17 9.77 -4.87
C VAL A 18 0.77 8.56 -4.79
N HIS A 19 0.78 7.84 -3.66
CA HIS A 19 1.64 6.67 -3.50
C HIS A 19 1.21 5.47 -4.35
N LYS A 20 -0.09 5.27 -4.58
CA LYS A 20 -0.60 4.22 -5.48
C LYS A 20 -0.05 4.40 -6.90
N SER A 21 -0.09 5.62 -7.45
CA SER A 21 0.38 5.88 -8.82
C SER A 21 1.90 5.70 -9.02
N GLN A 22 2.68 5.76 -7.93
CA GLN A 22 4.12 5.50 -7.93
C GLN A 22 4.47 4.01 -7.80
N CYS A 23 3.54 3.17 -7.32
CA CYS A 23 3.80 1.76 -7.04
C CYS A 23 3.23 0.80 -8.11
N LEU A 24 2.45 1.31 -9.07
CA LEU A 24 1.91 0.52 -10.17
C LEU A 24 2.94 0.36 -11.30
N PRO A 25 3.14 -0.87 -11.82
CA PRO A 25 4.06 -1.10 -12.94
C PRO A 25 3.61 -0.42 -14.24
N LYS A 26 4.51 0.33 -14.88
CA LYS A 26 4.29 1.08 -16.13
C LYS A 26 5.01 0.48 -17.33
N ASN A 27 6.07 -0.28 -17.09
CA ASN A 27 6.92 -0.88 -18.12
C ASN A 27 7.22 -2.36 -17.79
N ARG A 28 7.83 -3.06 -18.74
CA ARG A 28 8.15 -4.48 -18.63
C ARG A 28 9.06 -4.79 -17.44
N ASP A 29 10.04 -3.93 -17.16
CA ASP A 29 11.02 -4.15 -16.09
C ASP A 29 10.36 -4.05 -14.70
N GLU A 30 9.43 -3.11 -14.52
CA GLU A 30 8.65 -2.98 -13.29
C GLU A 30 7.74 -4.19 -13.07
N TRP A 31 7.18 -4.78 -14.14
CA TRP A 31 6.43 -6.04 -14.05
C TRP A 31 7.31 -7.22 -13.64
N LEU A 32 8.55 -7.29 -14.16
CA LEU A 32 9.52 -8.30 -13.73
C LEU A 32 9.87 -8.15 -12.25
N LEU A 33 10.12 -6.92 -11.78
CA LEU A 33 10.39 -6.66 -10.36
C LEU A 33 9.21 -7.05 -9.45
N LEU A 34 7.98 -6.80 -9.89
CA LEU A 34 6.78 -7.19 -9.15
C LEU A 34 6.67 -8.71 -9.03
N ARG A 35 6.99 -9.44 -10.11
CA ARG A 35 7.04 -10.90 -10.13
C ARG A 35 8.09 -11.46 -9.19
N GLU A 36 9.31 -10.92 -9.20
CA GLU A 36 10.36 -11.34 -8.27
C GLU A 36 9.97 -11.06 -6.81
N ARG A 37 9.30 -9.93 -6.56
CA ARG A 37 8.76 -9.60 -5.23
C ARG A 37 7.67 -10.58 -4.80
N TRP A 38 6.75 -10.92 -5.71
CA TRP A 38 5.69 -11.90 -5.48
C TRP A 38 6.25 -13.27 -5.07
N ASN A 39 7.32 -13.71 -5.73
CA ASN A 39 7.99 -14.97 -5.43
C ASN A 39 8.65 -14.99 -4.04
N ARG A 40 9.03 -13.82 -3.50
CA ARG A 40 9.59 -13.68 -2.15
C ARG A 40 8.54 -13.55 -1.05
N TYR A 41 7.28 -13.35 -1.40
CA TYR A 41 6.22 -13.25 -0.39
C TYR A 41 6.01 -14.59 0.31
N THR A 42 5.75 -14.54 1.61
CA THR A 42 5.27 -15.70 2.37
C THR A 42 3.86 -16.05 1.90
N ALA A 43 3.39 -17.26 2.22
CA ALA A 43 2.02 -17.67 1.90
C ALA A 43 0.98 -16.71 2.50
N GLU A 44 1.22 -16.22 3.72
CA GLU A 44 0.36 -15.25 4.41
C GLU A 44 0.30 -13.91 3.67
N HIS A 45 1.45 -13.38 3.23
CA HIS A 45 1.50 -12.15 2.45
C HIS A 45 0.73 -12.29 1.13
N ARG A 46 0.91 -13.41 0.41
CA ARG A 46 0.16 -13.67 -0.83
C ARG A 46 -1.34 -13.77 -0.56
N ALA A 47 -1.75 -14.53 0.45
CA ALA A 47 -3.15 -14.70 0.81
C ALA A 47 -3.82 -13.35 1.16
N PHE A 48 -3.12 -12.48 1.89
CA PHE A 48 -3.61 -11.14 2.20
C PHE A 48 -3.78 -10.28 0.93
N VAL A 49 -2.77 -10.23 0.06
CA VAL A 49 -2.83 -9.46 -1.20
C VAL A 49 -3.95 -9.98 -2.11
N LEU A 50 -4.11 -11.30 -2.23
CA LEU A 50 -5.16 -11.93 -3.05
C LEU A 50 -6.55 -11.60 -2.53
N ARG A 51 -6.73 -11.59 -1.20
CA ARG A 51 -7.98 -11.17 -0.57
C ARG A 51 -8.31 -9.72 -0.88
N VAL A 52 -7.34 -8.82 -0.79
CA VAL A 52 -7.51 -7.39 -1.15
C VAL A 52 -7.81 -7.23 -2.64
N ALA A 53 -7.16 -8.02 -3.50
CA ALA A 53 -7.37 -7.99 -4.94
C ALA A 53 -8.69 -8.65 -5.41
N GLY A 54 -9.41 -9.36 -4.52
CA GLY A 54 -10.58 -10.13 -4.89
C GLY A 54 -10.28 -11.32 -5.82
N VAL A 55 -9.06 -11.86 -5.75
CA VAL A 55 -8.59 -12.96 -6.62
C VAL A 55 -8.53 -14.26 -5.80
N VAL A 56 -9.00 -15.36 -6.39
CA VAL A 56 -9.00 -16.69 -5.77
C VAL A 56 -7.83 -17.53 -6.31
N GLY A 57 -7.22 -18.32 -5.43
CA GLY A 57 -6.10 -19.22 -5.73
C GLY A 57 -4.77 -18.71 -5.19
N ASP A 58 -3.77 -19.59 -5.04
CA ASP A 58 -2.38 -19.22 -4.72
C ASP A 58 -1.47 -19.78 -5.82
N LEU A 59 -1.32 -19.00 -6.90
CA LEU A 59 -0.56 -19.35 -8.08
C LEU A 59 0.66 -18.43 -8.25
N PRO A 60 1.71 -18.89 -8.97
CA PRO A 60 2.71 -18.01 -9.55
C PRO A 60 2.06 -16.88 -10.35
N LEU A 61 2.67 -15.69 -10.31
CA LEU A 61 2.08 -14.47 -10.87
C LEU A 61 1.74 -14.62 -12.36
N GLU A 62 2.56 -15.37 -13.10
CA GLU A 62 2.46 -15.60 -14.53
C GLU A 62 1.16 -16.31 -14.93
N ARG A 63 0.62 -17.15 -14.05
CA ARG A 63 -0.59 -17.96 -14.31
C ARG A 63 -1.89 -17.19 -14.19
N TYR A 64 -1.85 -15.99 -13.61
CA TYR A 64 -3.02 -15.11 -13.56
C TYR A 64 -3.25 -14.41 -14.90
N SER A 65 -4.50 -14.08 -15.20
CA SER A 65 -4.85 -13.23 -16.33
C SER A 65 -4.27 -11.83 -16.16
N ASP A 66 -4.13 -11.07 -17.24
CA ASP A 66 -3.61 -9.70 -17.16
C ASP A 66 -4.46 -8.79 -16.27
N THR A 67 -5.79 -8.98 -16.28
CA THR A 67 -6.71 -8.28 -15.38
C THR A 67 -6.42 -8.62 -13.91
N GLN A 68 -6.21 -9.90 -13.59
CA GLN A 68 -5.86 -10.34 -12.24
C GLN A 68 -4.47 -9.83 -11.82
N LYS A 69 -3.48 -9.86 -12.72
CA LYS A 69 -2.13 -9.30 -12.48
C LYS A 69 -2.20 -7.82 -12.11
N ARG A 70 -3.03 -7.03 -12.83
CA ARG A 70 -3.26 -5.61 -12.50
C ARG A 70 -3.97 -5.42 -11.16
N ALA A 71 -4.96 -6.25 -10.83
CA ALA A 71 -5.63 -6.21 -9.54
C ALA A 71 -4.65 -6.53 -8.39
N ILE A 72 -3.81 -7.57 -8.54
CA ILE A 72 -2.76 -7.92 -7.58
C ILE A 72 -1.75 -6.77 -7.43
N ALA A 73 -1.28 -6.19 -8.55
CA ALA A 73 -0.37 -5.05 -8.50
C ALA A 73 -0.97 -3.84 -7.78
N THR A 74 -2.26 -3.59 -8.00
CA THR A 74 -3.01 -2.52 -7.31
C THR A 74 -3.14 -2.82 -5.82
N ALA A 75 -3.49 -4.04 -5.43
CA ALA A 75 -3.55 -4.44 -4.03
C ALA A 75 -2.18 -4.27 -3.32
N ILE A 76 -1.08 -4.65 -3.97
CA ILE A 76 0.28 -4.44 -3.44
C ILE A 76 0.57 -2.93 -3.30
N ALA A 77 0.21 -2.13 -4.29
CA ALA A 77 0.37 -0.68 -4.23
C ALA A 77 -0.44 -0.06 -3.08
N ASP A 78 -1.68 -0.52 -2.87
CA ASP A 78 -2.56 -0.10 -1.80
C ASP A 78 -1.96 -0.40 -0.43
N VAL A 79 -1.54 -1.65 -0.21
CA VAL A 79 -0.92 -2.08 1.05
C VAL A 79 0.32 -1.24 1.38
N ASN A 80 1.19 -1.00 0.39
CA ASN A 80 2.37 -0.16 0.58
C ASN A 80 2.02 1.32 0.84
N ALA A 81 1.00 1.85 0.17
CA ALA A 81 0.54 3.21 0.35
C ALA A 81 -0.03 3.43 1.76
N PHE A 82 -0.85 2.50 2.26
CA PHE A 82 -1.35 2.52 3.64
C PHE A 82 -0.23 2.42 4.66
N ALA A 83 0.69 1.46 4.51
CA ALA A 83 1.82 1.30 5.42
C ALA A 83 2.70 2.58 5.51
N LYS A 84 2.97 3.23 4.36
CA LYS A 84 3.72 4.50 4.33
C LYS A 84 2.94 5.66 4.96
N ALA A 85 1.64 5.76 4.68
CA ALA A 85 0.79 6.79 5.26
C ALA A 85 0.72 6.66 6.80
N ASP A 86 0.55 5.44 7.30
CA ASP A 86 0.52 5.16 8.74
C ASP A 86 1.88 5.44 9.40
N PHE A 87 2.99 5.05 8.76
CA PHE A 87 4.31 5.39 9.25
C PHE A 87 4.54 6.91 9.35
N ALA A 88 4.16 7.65 8.31
CA ALA A 88 4.28 9.11 8.30
C ALA A 88 3.42 9.77 9.40
N LEU A 89 2.21 9.26 9.62
CA LEU A 89 1.31 9.72 10.68
C LEU A 89 1.91 9.45 12.07
N ILE A 90 2.38 8.22 12.33
CA ILE A 90 3.01 7.84 13.60
C ILE A 90 4.24 8.71 13.87
N SER A 91 5.08 8.94 12.85
CA SER A 91 6.26 9.79 12.96
C SER A 91 5.90 11.23 13.35
N ARG A 92 4.85 11.80 12.73
CA ARG A 92 4.32 13.13 13.09
C ARG A 92 3.81 13.18 14.52
N ILE A 93 3.04 12.19 14.95
CA ILE A 93 2.51 12.10 16.32
C ILE A 93 3.66 12.01 17.32
N ARG A 94 4.66 11.16 17.08
CA ARG A 94 5.84 11.06 17.95
C ARG A 94 6.64 12.35 18.02
N LYS A 95 6.73 13.11 16.92
CA LYS A 95 7.37 14.43 16.93
C LYS A 95 6.60 15.40 17.82
N PHE A 96 5.27 15.47 17.65
CA PHE A 96 4.40 16.32 18.45
C PHE A 96 4.55 16.03 19.96
N TRP A 97 4.53 14.75 20.37
CA TRP A 97 4.74 14.37 21.78
C TRP A 97 6.10 14.81 22.31
N ARG A 98 7.18 14.61 21.54
CA ARG A 98 8.53 15.07 21.94
C ARG A 98 8.63 16.59 22.05
N ASP A 99 7.93 17.32 21.19
CA ASP A 99 7.94 18.79 21.20
C ASP A 99 7.14 19.31 22.41
N LEU A 100 6.09 18.61 22.85
CA LEU A 100 5.37 18.88 24.11
C LEU A 100 6.22 18.57 25.35
N GLU A 101 6.94 17.46 25.36
CA GLU A 101 7.83 17.07 26.48
C GLU A 101 9.04 18.01 26.65
N LYS A 102 9.43 18.73 25.60
CA LYS A 102 10.52 19.71 25.62
C LYS A 102 10.04 21.15 25.87
N GLY A 103 8.74 21.36 25.97
CA GLY A 103 8.15 22.63 26.37
C GLY A 103 8.16 22.77 27.88
N ASP A 104 9.36 22.89 28.45
CA ASP A 104 9.68 23.45 29.77
C ASP A 104 10.96 24.30 29.62
#